data_AF-A0A8S3XLZ1-F1
#
_entry.id   AF-A0A8S3XLZ1-F1
#
_cell.length_a   1.000
_cell.length_b   1.000
_cell.length_c   1.000
_cell.angle_alpha   90.00
_cell.angle_beta   90.00
_cell.angle_gamma   90.00
#
_symmetry.space_group_name_H-M   'P 1'
#
loop_
_entity.id
_entity.type
_entity.pdbx_description
1 polymer ?
#
loop_
_entity_poly.entity_id
_entity_poly.type
_entity_poly.pdbx_seq_one_letter_code
_entity_poly.pdbx_strand_id
1 'polypeptide(L)'
;MNLEISENEFKKLVDLSNVFDILKATVKELCKRNANLMTSDAVLMFMLKKLEALHHEPVARELLQSLKRKIKERRLLVTSTLNYLHNPKSYIDSSDDDYYDIFLRPNGDEMRKHIADLHQLGQTQATERTIDVAVSTTDEENKYRNDESDTLPLKKQL
;
A
#
# COMPACT_ATOMS: atom_id res chain seq x y z
N MET A 1 -28.44 24.55 -32.69
CA MET A 1 -27.80 25.52 -31.80
C MET A 1 -26.30 25.35 -32.00
N ASN A 2 -25.67 26.22 -32.80
CA ASN A 2 -24.22 26.17 -33.00
C ASN A 2 -23.57 26.80 -31.77
N LEU A 3 -22.78 26.02 -31.03
CA LEU A 3 -21.91 26.59 -30.01
C LEU A 3 -20.73 27.26 -30.71
N GLU A 4 -20.74 28.59 -30.74
CA GLU A 4 -19.54 29.35 -31.10
C GLU A 4 -18.66 29.44 -29.84
N ILE A 5 -17.60 28.63 -29.82
CA ILE A 5 -16.59 28.63 -28.76
C ILE A 5 -15.48 29.59 -29.20
N SER A 6 -15.12 30.55 -28.36
CA SER A 6 -13.97 31.42 -28.64
C SER A 6 -12.66 30.64 -28.62
N GLU A 7 -11.64 31.10 -29.36
CA GLU A 7 -10.33 30.45 -29.37
C GLU A 7 -9.72 30.30 -27.96
N ASN A 8 -9.98 31.27 -27.08
CA ASN A 8 -9.54 31.23 -25.69
C ASN A 8 -10.25 30.14 -24.87
N GLU A 9 -11.54 29.94 -25.08
CA GLU A 9 -12.30 28.86 -24.43
C GLU A 9 -11.88 27.49 -24.96
N PHE A 10 -11.62 27.40 -26.27
CA PHE A 10 -11.10 26.17 -26.88
C PHE A 10 -9.72 25.82 -26.33
N LYS A 11 -8.83 26.81 -26.17
CA LYS A 11 -7.51 26.61 -25.55
C LYS A 11 -7.64 26.04 -24.13
N LYS A 12 -8.47 26.64 -23.28
CA LYS A 12 -8.74 26.13 -21.92
C LYS A 12 -9.25 24.70 -21.92
N LEU A 13 -10.07 24.32 -22.90
CA LEU A 13 -10.57 22.96 -23.04
C LEU A 13 -9.45 21.97 -23.38
N VAL A 14 -8.52 22.36 -24.27
CA VAL A 14 -7.32 21.57 -24.58
C VAL A 14 -6.43 21.42 -23.35
N ASP A 15 -6.19 22.50 -22.62
CA ASP A 15 -5.38 22.48 -21.39
C ASP A 15 -6.00 21.56 -20.34
N LEU A 16 -7.32 21.62 -20.18
CA LEU A 16 -8.07 20.72 -19.30
C LEU A 16 -7.98 19.25 -19.76
N SER A 17 -8.05 19.00 -21.07
CA SER A 17 -7.88 17.64 -21.63
C SER A 17 -6.50 17.08 -21.29
N ASN A 18 -5.44 17.88 -21.41
CA ASN A 18 -4.07 17.47 -21.09
C ASN A 18 -3.93 17.07 -19.61
N VAL A 19 -4.57 17.81 -18.69
CA VAL A 19 -4.61 17.47 -17.27
C VAL A 19 -5.34 16.14 -17.05
N PHE A 20 -6.48 15.94 -17.70
CA PHE A 20 -7.26 14.70 -17.57
C PHE A 20 -6.53 13.48 -18.13
N ASP A 21 -5.74 13.62 -19.19
CA ASP A 21 -4.95 12.52 -19.73
C ASP A 21 -3.89 12.02 -18.74
N ILE A 22 -3.24 12.95 -18.01
CA ILE A 22 -2.31 12.60 -16.93
C ILE A 22 -3.04 11.83 -15.82
N LEU A 23 -4.20 12.32 -15.38
CA LEU A 23 -4.99 11.67 -14.35
C LEU A 23 -5.46 10.28 -14.78
N LYS A 24 -5.95 10.15 -16.01
CA LYS A 24 -6.39 8.88 -16.59
C LYS A 24 -5.26 7.86 -16.63
N ALA A 25 -4.07 8.26 -17.08
CA ALA A 25 -2.89 7.39 -17.10
C ALA A 25 -2.52 6.94 -15.67
N THR A 26 -2.51 7.88 -14.73
CA THR A 26 -2.18 7.61 -13.32
C THR A 26 -3.16 6.61 -12.70
N VAL A 27 -4.46 6.86 -12.82
CA VAL A 27 -5.52 5.99 -12.28
C VAL A 27 -5.45 4.60 -12.91
N LYS A 28 -5.19 4.53 -14.23
CA LYS A 28 -5.04 3.25 -14.93
C LYS A 28 -3.90 2.41 -14.36
N GLU A 29 -2.77 3.01 -14.00
CA GLU A 29 -1.65 2.32 -13.38
C GLU A 29 -1.93 1.93 -11.92
N LEU A 30 -2.56 2.82 -11.14
CA LEU A 30 -2.93 2.54 -9.74
C LEU A 30 -3.97 1.42 -9.61
N CYS A 31 -4.89 1.32 -10.56
CA CYS A 31 -5.95 0.31 -10.54
C CYS A 31 -5.53 -1.06 -11.12
N LYS A 32 -4.24 -1.26 -11.47
CA LYS A 32 -3.78 -2.57 -11.93
C LYS A 32 -3.73 -3.58 -10.78
N ARG A 33 -4.03 -4.84 -11.08
CA ARG A 33 -3.97 -5.95 -10.10
C ARG A 33 -2.58 -6.12 -9.47
N ASN A 34 -1.52 -5.79 -10.21
CA ASN A 34 -0.13 -5.88 -9.76
C ASN A 34 0.41 -4.57 -9.19
N ALA A 35 -0.43 -3.55 -8.98
CA ALA A 35 0.00 -2.32 -8.31
C ALA A 35 0.34 -2.65 -6.84
N ASN A 36 1.61 -2.49 -6.49
CA ASN A 36 2.08 -2.56 -5.12
C ASN A 36 2.36 -1.14 -4.60
N LEU A 37 2.79 -1.05 -3.33
CA LEU A 37 3.09 0.22 -2.68
C LEU A 37 4.15 1.04 -3.43
N MET A 38 5.23 0.39 -3.89
CA MET A 38 6.34 1.03 -4.60
C MET A 38 5.87 1.60 -5.95
N THR A 39 5.14 0.78 -6.71
CA THR A 39 4.58 1.18 -8.01
C THR A 39 3.60 2.34 -7.83
N SER A 40 2.78 2.29 -6.78
CA SER A 40 1.82 3.35 -6.47
C SER A 40 2.53 4.67 -6.16
N ASP A 41 3.59 4.64 -5.36
CA ASP A 41 4.39 5.82 -5.05
C ASP A 41 5.07 6.40 -6.30
N ALA A 42 5.67 5.55 -7.13
CA ALA A 42 6.29 5.98 -8.38
C ALA A 42 5.28 6.62 -9.35
N VAL A 43 4.08 6.03 -9.46
CA VAL A 43 2.99 6.54 -10.30
C VAL A 43 2.44 7.87 -9.78
N LEU A 44 2.27 8.01 -8.46
CA LEU A 44 1.86 9.28 -7.85
C LEU A 44 2.93 10.35 -8.04
N MET A 45 4.21 10.01 -7.88
CA MET A 45 5.31 10.93 -8.14
C MET A 45 5.37 11.35 -9.61
N PHE A 46 5.15 10.40 -10.54
CA PHE A 46 5.03 10.70 -11.96
C PHE A 46 3.88 11.69 -12.24
N MET A 47 2.71 11.47 -11.65
CA MET A 47 1.56 12.38 -11.79
C MET A 47 1.91 13.79 -11.34
N LEU A 48 2.53 13.93 -10.16
CA LEU A 48 2.89 15.24 -9.62
C LEU A 48 3.92 15.95 -10.52
N LYS A 49 4.98 15.25 -10.95
CA LYS A 49 5.99 15.78 -11.89
C LYS A 49 5.37 16.22 -13.22
N LYS A 50 4.40 15.46 -13.75
CA LYS A 50 3.69 15.81 -14.99
C LYS A 50 2.77 17.02 -14.83
N LEU A 51 2.05 17.13 -13.71
CA LEU A 51 1.23 18.29 -13.40
C LEU A 51 2.08 19.54 -13.13
N GLU A 52 3.26 19.38 -12.53
CA GLU A 52 4.22 20.47 -12.31
C GLU A 52 4.81 21.01 -13.61
N ALA A 53 5.02 20.16 -14.63
CA ALA A 53 5.37 20.63 -15.97
C ALA A 53 4.26 21.51 -16.61
N LEU A 54 3.01 21.36 -16.17
CA LEU A 54 1.86 22.17 -16.60
C LEU A 54 1.55 23.32 -15.65
N HIS A 55 2.45 23.70 -14.73
CA HIS A 55 2.18 24.68 -13.67
C HIS A 55 1.82 26.11 -14.14
N HIS A 56 2.08 26.43 -15.42
CA HIS A 56 1.62 27.68 -16.02
C HIS A 56 0.08 27.73 -16.16
N GLU A 57 -0.57 26.56 -16.23
CA GLU A 57 -2.02 26.46 -16.30
C GLU A 57 -2.65 26.54 -14.89
N PRO A 58 -3.63 27.44 -14.67
CA PRO A 58 -4.24 27.64 -13.35
C PRO A 58 -4.84 26.36 -12.76
N VAL A 59 -5.51 25.56 -13.60
CA VAL A 59 -6.18 24.32 -13.19
C VAL A 59 -5.17 23.26 -12.77
N ALA A 60 -4.09 23.08 -13.54
CA ALA A 60 -3.04 22.12 -13.21
C ALA A 60 -2.35 22.49 -11.89
N ARG A 61 -2.10 23.79 -11.66
CA ARG A 61 -1.50 24.30 -10.42
C ARG A 61 -2.39 24.04 -9.19
N GLU A 62 -3.67 24.38 -9.27
CA GLU A 62 -4.61 24.18 -8.15
C GLU A 62 -4.79 22.69 -7.82
N LEU A 63 -4.89 21.86 -8.87
CA LEU A 63 -4.95 20.42 -8.74
C LEU A 63 -3.67 19.85 -8.11
N LEU A 64 -2.49 20.29 -8.59
CA LEU A 64 -1.20 19.88 -8.04
C LEU A 64 -1.11 20.17 -6.55
N GLN A 65 -1.43 21.40 -6.12
CA GLN A 65 -1.39 21.77 -4.70
C GLN A 65 -2.37 20.94 -3.86
N SER A 66 -3.58 20.73 -4.37
CA SER A 66 -4.59 19.92 -3.69
C SER A 66 -4.16 18.46 -3.55
N LEU A 67 -3.54 17.89 -4.58
CA LEU A 67 -2.99 16.53 -4.57
C LEU A 67 -1.80 16.41 -3.62
N LYS A 68 -0.83 17.33 -3.68
CA LYS A 68 0.31 17.38 -2.75
C LYS A 68 -0.18 17.36 -1.30
N ARG A 69 -1.16 18.22 -0.97
CA ARG A 69 -1.78 18.25 0.36
C ARG A 69 -2.47 16.94 0.73
N LYS A 70 -3.29 16.38 -0.16
CA LYS A 70 -4.05 15.14 0.11
C LYS A 70 -3.15 13.92 0.28
N ILE A 71 -2.07 13.83 -0.49
CA ILE A 71 -1.07 12.76 -0.33
C ILE A 71 -0.40 12.88 1.04
N LYS A 72 0.04 14.09 1.41
CA LYS A 72 0.68 14.36 2.70
C LYS A 72 -0.22 14.02 3.89
N GLU A 73 -1.51 14.38 3.81
CA GLU A 73 -2.51 14.07 4.86
C GLU A 73 -2.77 12.55 5.02
N ARG A 74 -2.70 11.78 3.93
CA ARG A 74 -3.06 10.35 3.94
C ARG A 74 -1.87 9.42 4.09
N ARG A 75 -0.65 9.94 3.96
CA ARG A 75 0.56 9.11 3.97
C ARG A 75 0.92 8.72 5.40
N LEU A 76 1.13 7.43 5.60
CA LEU A 76 1.54 6.86 6.87
C LEU A 76 3.07 6.66 6.89
N LEU A 77 3.69 6.83 8.06
CA LEU A 77 5.13 6.59 8.22
C LEU A 77 5.53 5.15 7.87
N VAL A 78 4.64 4.19 8.11
CA VAL A 78 4.81 2.76 7.77
C VAL A 78 5.11 2.58 6.28
N THR A 79 4.46 3.36 5.39
CA THR A 79 4.69 3.28 3.94
C THR A 79 6.16 3.48 3.60
N SER A 80 6.79 4.46 4.23
CA SER A 80 8.17 4.82 3.96
C SER A 80 9.16 3.84 4.59
N THR A 81 8.84 3.29 5.76
CA THR A 81 9.59 2.17 6.34
C THR A 81 9.55 0.94 5.43
N LEU A 82 8.39 0.62 4.86
CA LEU A 82 8.25 -0.49 3.89
C LEU A 82 9.05 -0.23 2.61
N ASN A 83 9.09 1.01 2.10
CA ASN A 83 9.94 1.39 0.96
C ASN A 83 11.42 1.16 1.26
N TYR A 84 11.89 1.56 2.45
CA TYR A 84 13.26 1.31 2.89
C TYR A 84 13.58 -0.19 2.96
N LEU A 85 12.69 -1.00 3.56
CA LEU A 85 12.89 -2.44 3.68
C LEU A 85 12.86 -3.16 2.33
N HIS A 86 12.05 -2.70 1.38
CA HIS A 86 11.95 -3.29 0.05
C HIS A 86 13.22 -3.06 -0.78
N ASN A 87 13.75 -1.83 -0.78
CA ASN A 87 15.02 -1.54 -1.45
C ASN A 87 15.74 -0.36 -0.76
N PRO A 88 16.69 -0.64 0.16
CA PRO A 88 17.33 0.41 0.94
C PRO A 88 18.24 1.30 0.09
N LYS A 89 18.85 0.77 -0.98
CA LYS A 89 19.68 1.56 -1.89
C LYS A 89 18.85 2.57 -2.68
N SER A 90 17.78 2.09 -3.32
CA SER A 90 16.86 2.96 -4.05
C SER A 90 16.18 3.97 -3.15
N TYR A 91 15.91 3.61 -1.89
CA TYR A 91 15.40 4.55 -0.89
C TYR A 91 16.39 5.68 -0.68
N ILE A 92 17.66 5.39 -0.38
CA ILE A 92 18.69 6.41 -0.17
C ILE A 92 18.90 7.25 -1.44
N ASP A 93 19.02 6.64 -2.62
CA ASP A 93 19.32 7.37 -3.87
C ASP A 93 18.19 8.30 -4.33
N SER A 94 16.93 8.00 -3.97
CA SER A 94 15.80 8.91 -4.20
C SER A 94 15.77 10.07 -3.21
N SER A 95 16.90 10.35 -2.52
CA SER A 95 17.02 11.41 -1.53
C SER A 95 17.00 12.83 -2.09
N ASP A 96 17.23 12.96 -3.39
CA ASP A 96 17.44 14.26 -4.06
C ASP A 96 16.18 14.78 -4.77
N ASP A 97 15.01 14.14 -4.58
CA ASP A 97 13.75 14.58 -5.17
C ASP A 97 13.08 15.69 -4.33
N ASP A 98 12.63 16.78 -4.97
CA ASP A 98 11.87 17.91 -4.38
C ASP A 98 10.54 17.52 -3.67
N TYR A 99 10.23 16.23 -3.65
CA TYR A 99 9.00 15.64 -3.12
C TYR A 99 9.16 15.03 -1.71
N TYR A 100 10.29 15.32 -1.06
CA TYR A 100 10.62 14.83 0.28
C TYR A 100 9.55 15.09 1.33
N ASP A 101 8.91 16.26 1.27
CA ASP A 101 7.91 16.67 2.24
C ASP A 101 6.53 16.02 2.01
N ILE A 102 6.30 15.50 0.80
CA ILE A 102 5.06 14.81 0.40
C ILE A 102 5.19 13.30 0.66
N PHE A 103 6.34 12.72 0.36
CA PHE A 103 6.65 11.31 0.61
C PHE A 103 7.50 11.17 1.88
N LEU A 104 6.90 11.51 3.03
CA LEU A 104 7.52 11.54 4.37
C LEU A 104 8.61 10.49 4.56
N ARG A 105 9.80 10.87 4.98
CA ARG A 105 10.87 9.94 5.33
C ARG A 105 11.13 9.96 6.82
N PRO A 106 10.76 8.91 7.56
CA PRO A 106 11.07 8.83 8.98
C PRO A 106 12.58 8.86 9.19
N ASN A 107 13.01 9.44 10.32
CA ASN A 107 14.40 9.41 10.72
C ASN A 107 14.84 7.98 11.12
N GLY A 108 16.14 7.78 11.33
CA GLY A 108 16.67 6.45 11.65
C GLY A 108 16.10 5.83 12.93
N ASP A 109 15.79 6.65 13.95
CA ASP A 109 15.19 6.19 15.21
C ASP A 109 13.72 5.80 15.02
N GLU A 110 12.96 6.60 14.28
CA GLU A 110 11.57 6.33 13.91
C GLU A 110 11.48 5.05 13.08
N MET A 111 12.36 4.87 12.09
CA MET A 111 12.43 3.63 11.31
C MET A 111 12.70 2.42 12.20
N ARG A 112 13.69 2.48 13.09
CA ARG A 112 14.00 1.38 14.02
C ARG A 112 12.81 1.01 14.89
N LYS A 113 12.15 2.01 15.47
CA LYS A 113 10.95 1.81 16.31
C LYS A 113 9.84 1.13 15.51
N HIS A 114 9.51 1.65 14.32
CA HIS A 114 8.48 1.07 13.46
C HIS A 114 8.81 -0.36 13.02
N ILE A 115 10.08 -0.66 12.73
CA ILE A 115 10.51 -2.02 12.39
C ILE A 115 10.33 -2.96 13.58
N ALA A 116 10.66 -2.51 14.80
CA ALA A 116 10.45 -3.30 16.01
C ALA A 116 8.94 -3.55 16.27
N ASP A 117 8.10 -2.53 16.10
CA ASP A 117 6.65 -2.65 16.25
C ASP A 117 6.05 -3.62 15.21
N LEU A 118 6.50 -3.54 13.94
CA LEU A 118 6.09 -4.46 12.87
C LEU A 118 6.52 -5.90 13.17
N HIS A 119 7.72 -6.09 13.69
CA HIS A 119 8.23 -7.40 14.08
C HIS A 119 7.40 -8.00 15.23
N GLN A 120 7.10 -7.21 16.26
CA GLN A 120 6.25 -7.64 17.37
C GLN A 120 4.84 -8.02 16.90
N LEU A 121 4.24 -7.22 16.01
CA LEU A 121 2.93 -7.53 15.41
C LEU A 121 2.95 -8.87 14.66
N GLY A 122 4.01 -9.14 13.89
CA GLY A 122 4.19 -10.40 13.18
C GLY A 122 4.28 -11.60 14.13
N GLN A 123 4.94 -11.44 15.28
CA GLN A 123 5.04 -12.50 16.30
C GLN A 123 3.71 -12.78 17.01
N THR A 124 2.93 -11.74 17.33
CA THR A 124 1.61 -11.90 17.95
C THR A 124 0.65 -12.66 17.03
N GLN A 125 0.62 -12.32 15.73
CA GLN A 125 -0.22 -13.02 14.75
C GLN A 125 0.22 -14.47 14.48
N ALA A 126 1.53 -14.75 14.55
CA ALA A 126 2.03 -16.12 14.44
C ALA A 126 1.62 -16.96 15.67
N THR A 127 1.56 -16.34 16.85
CA THR A 127 1.14 -16.99 18.09
C THR A 127 -0.37 -17.29 18.07
N GLU A 128 -1.20 -16.34 17.62
CA GLU A 128 -2.65 -16.53 17.46
C GLU A 128 -2.99 -17.64 16.44
N ARG A 129 -2.30 -17.66 15.29
CA ARG A 129 -2.47 -18.76 14.30
C ARG A 129 -2.07 -20.13 14.85
N THR A 130 -1.09 -20.18 15.77
CA THR A 130 -0.69 -21.44 16.41
C THR A 130 -1.77 -21.91 17.40
N ILE A 131 -2.47 -20.98 18.06
CA ILE A 131 -3.57 -21.29 18.97
C ILE A 131 -4.82 -21.76 18.20
N ASP A 132 -5.16 -21.15 17.05
CA ASP A 132 -6.30 -21.58 16.22
C ASP A 132 -6.09 -22.99 15.64
N VAL A 133 -4.86 -23.34 15.24
CA VAL A 133 -4.50 -24.69 14.81
C VAL A 133 -4.58 -25.69 15.97
N ALA A 134 -4.12 -25.31 17.16
CA ALA A 134 -4.19 -26.19 18.34
C ALA A 134 -5.63 -26.44 18.81
N VAL A 135 -6.51 -25.42 18.79
CA VAL A 135 -7.94 -25.54 19.13
C VAL A 135 -8.68 -26.43 18.12
N SER A 136 -8.33 -26.35 16.84
CA SER A 136 -8.91 -27.21 15.80
C SER A 136 -8.47 -28.67 15.92
N THR A 137 -7.31 -28.95 16.51
CA THR A 137 -6.83 -30.34 16.74
C THR A 137 -7.36 -30.97 18.01
N THR A 138 -7.81 -30.19 19.00
CA THR A 138 -8.32 -30.73 20.27
C THR A 138 -9.78 -31.21 20.22
N ASP A 139 -10.55 -30.83 19.20
CA ASP A 139 -11.96 -31.26 19.07
C ASP A 139 -12.14 -32.61 18.37
N GLU A 140 -11.14 -33.10 17.61
CA GLU A 140 -11.23 -34.44 16.97
C GLU A 140 -10.72 -35.59 17.86
N GLU A 141 -9.81 -35.34 18.82
CA GLU A 141 -9.26 -36.41 19.67
C GLU A 141 -10.20 -36.85 20.82
N ASN A 142 -11.23 -36.08 21.16
CA ASN A 142 -12.15 -36.42 22.26
C ASN A 142 -13.39 -37.23 21.85
N LYS A 143 -13.56 -37.58 20.57
CA LYS A 143 -14.73 -38.36 20.10
C LYS A 143 -14.51 -39.88 20.08
N TYR A 144 -13.28 -40.37 20.29
CA TYR A 144 -12.96 -41.79 20.15
C TYR A 144 -12.53 -42.50 21.45
N ARG A 145 -12.75 -41.91 22.63
CA ARG A 145 -12.27 -42.50 23.90
C ARG A 145 -13.32 -43.07 24.84
N ASN A 146 -14.60 -42.99 24.48
CA ASN A 146 -15.69 -43.56 25.28
C ASN A 146 -16.56 -44.45 24.40
N ASP A 147 -16.12 -45.68 24.15
CA ASP A 147 -17.00 -46.86 24.15
C ASP A 147 -16.14 -48.14 24.05
N GLU A 148 -16.58 -49.17 24.78
CA GLU A 148 -16.02 -50.53 24.92
C GLU A 148 -14.99 -50.77 26.04
N SER A 149 -15.47 -50.61 27.28
CA SER A 149 -15.26 -51.65 28.29
C SER A 149 -16.24 -52.81 28.05
N ASP A 150 -15.74 -53.99 27.65
CA ASP A 150 -15.97 -55.25 28.39
C ASP A 150 -15.66 -56.49 27.54
N THR A 151 -14.56 -57.16 27.90
CA THR A 151 -14.41 -58.61 28.20
C THR A 151 -13.08 -59.22 27.71
N LEU A 152 -12.20 -59.50 28.68
CA LEU A 152 -11.04 -60.42 28.64
C LEU A 152 -11.52 -61.91 28.67
N PRO A 153 -10.68 -62.97 28.47
CA PRO A 153 -9.21 -63.02 28.59
C PRO A 153 -8.40 -63.87 27.57
N LEU A 154 -7.07 -63.61 27.59
CA LEU A 154 -5.89 -64.42 27.25
C LEU A 154 -6.03 -65.78 26.52
N LYS A 155 -5.19 -65.99 25.49
CA LYS A 155 -4.21 -67.10 25.47
C LYS A 155 -3.00 -66.89 24.53
N LYS A 156 -1.83 -66.92 25.17
CA LYS A 156 -0.46 -67.30 24.78
C LYS A 156 -0.13 -67.62 23.31
N GLN A 157 0.97 -66.99 22.86
CA GLN A 157 2.13 -67.56 22.18
C GLN A 157 1.89 -68.81 21.29
N LEU A 158 1.81 -68.63 19.98
CA LEU A 158 2.89 -68.88 19.01
C LEU A 158 2.41 -68.42 17.61
#